data_AF-A0A662RDW4-F1
#
_entry.id   AF-A0A662RDW4-F1
#
_cell.length_a   1.000
_cell.length_b   1.000
_cell.length_c   1.000
_cell.angle_alpha   90.00
_cell.angle_beta   90.00
_cell.angle_gamma   90.00
#
_symmetry.space_group_name_H-M   'P 1'
#
loop_
_entity.id
_entity.type
_entity.pdbx_description
1 polymer ?
#
loop_
_entity_poly.entity_id
_entity_poly.type
_entity_poly.pdbx_seq_one_letter_code
_entity_poly.pdbx_strand_id
1 'polypeptide(L)'
;MDIDDPNNNDWLAANRFTVTQNRRNRRPDIIVFVNGLPMAIIALKNPADENATIRHAFNQLQIYEVDIPGLFSYNELLVISSGPEARAGTQGGAVKAF
;
A
#
# COMPACT_ATOMS: atom_id res chain seq x y z
N MET A 1 11.10 -8.59 14.37
CA MET A 1 10.97 -7.12 14.41
C MET A 1 11.32 -6.73 15.82
N ASP A 2 12.26 -5.81 15.98
CA ASP A 2 12.61 -5.26 17.28
C ASP A 2 11.57 -4.20 17.63
N ILE A 3 10.73 -4.51 18.61
CA ILE A 3 9.62 -3.62 19.03
C ILE A 3 10.15 -2.63 20.09
N ASP A 4 11.15 -3.02 20.85
CA ASP A 4 11.71 -2.23 21.94
C ASP A 4 12.65 -1.14 21.40
N ASP A 5 13.38 -1.43 20.31
CA ASP A 5 14.13 -0.43 19.53
C ASP A 5 13.76 -0.47 18.04
N PRO A 6 12.80 0.36 17.60
CA PRO A 6 12.39 0.42 16.21
C PRO A 6 13.52 0.77 15.23
N ASN A 7 14.55 1.50 15.65
CA ASN A 7 15.67 1.91 14.79
C ASN A 7 16.62 0.74 14.48
N ASN A 8 16.54 -0.36 15.22
CA ASN A 8 17.28 -1.59 14.97
C ASN A 8 16.66 -2.43 13.84
N ASN A 9 15.50 -2.05 13.32
CA ASN A 9 14.93 -2.66 12.12
C ASN A 9 15.46 -1.98 10.85
N ASP A 10 15.61 -2.75 9.78
CA ASP A 10 15.87 -2.21 8.45
C ASP A 10 14.57 -1.68 7.83
N TRP A 11 14.50 -0.36 7.60
CA TRP A 11 13.33 0.32 7.03
C TRP A 11 13.62 0.76 5.59
N LEU A 12 12.75 0.36 4.66
CA LEU A 12 12.85 0.77 3.26
C LEU A 12 11.49 1.21 2.72
N ALA A 13 11.37 2.49 2.35
CA ALA A 13 10.25 2.99 1.55
C ALA A 13 10.62 2.94 0.06
N ALA A 14 10.11 1.93 -0.65
CA ALA A 14 10.41 1.73 -2.07
C ALA A 14 9.38 2.42 -2.95
N ASN A 15 9.83 3.37 -3.78
CA ASN A 15 9.00 4.06 -4.77
C ASN A 15 8.82 3.21 -6.02
N ARG A 16 7.56 3.00 -6.44
CA ARG A 16 7.19 2.32 -7.69
C ARG A 16 7.91 0.98 -7.89
N PHE A 17 8.01 0.21 -6.82
CA PHE A 17 8.55 -1.15 -6.84
C PHE A 17 7.60 -2.08 -7.62
N THR A 18 8.14 -2.85 -8.58
CA THR A 18 7.33 -3.72 -9.42
C THR A 18 7.24 -5.11 -8.80
N VAL A 19 6.01 -5.58 -8.58
CA VAL A 19 5.71 -6.92 -8.07
C VAL A 19 5.10 -7.73 -9.19
N THR A 20 5.65 -8.93 -9.40
CA THR A 20 5.17 -9.88 -10.40
C THR A 20 4.66 -11.14 -9.70
N GLN A 21 3.38 -11.46 -9.92
CA GLN A 21 2.77 -12.70 -9.43
C GLN A 21 1.75 -13.19 -10.46
N ASN A 22 1.66 -14.51 -10.69
CA ASN A 22 0.65 -15.10 -11.59
C ASN A 22 0.57 -14.45 -12.99
N ARG A 23 1.73 -14.08 -13.57
CA ARG A 23 1.85 -13.37 -14.86
C ARG A 23 1.25 -11.95 -14.87
N ARG A 24 0.90 -11.40 -13.71
CA ARG A 24 0.45 -10.02 -13.54
C ARG A 24 1.59 -9.19 -12.96
N ASN A 25 1.80 -8.02 -13.53
CA ASN A 25 2.76 -7.04 -13.05
C ASN A 25 1.99 -5.85 -12.48
N ARG A 26 2.22 -5.55 -11.20
CA ARG A 26 1.67 -4.38 -10.53
C ARG A 26 2.80 -3.54 -9.95
N ARG A 27 2.60 -2.23 -9.92
CA ARG A 27 3.60 -1.26 -9.47
C ARG A 27 2.95 -0.27 -8.52
N PRO A 28 2.78 -0.64 -7.23
CA PRO A 28 2.25 0.27 -6.22
C PRO A 28 3.11 1.53 -6.10
N ASP A 29 2.52 2.64 -5.65
CA ASP A 29 3.23 3.92 -5.61
C ASP A 29 4.35 3.89 -4.57
N ILE A 30 4.05 3.42 -3.36
CA ILE A 30 5.05 3.16 -2.32
C ILE A 30 4.73 1.84 -1.62
N ILE A 31 5.77 1.05 -1.38
CA ILE A 31 5.74 -0.12 -0.48
C ILE A 31 6.73 0.14 0.64
N VAL A 32 6.30 -0.02 1.89
CA VAL A 32 7.18 0.06 3.07
C VAL A 32 7.57 -1.34 3.47
N PHE A 33 8.87 -1.61 3.46
CA PHE A 33 9.46 -2.84 3.95
C PHE A 33 10.05 -2.62 5.34
N VAL A 34 9.88 -3.63 6.20
CA VAL A 34 10.59 -3.71 7.48
C VAL A 34 11.27 -5.07 7.58
N ASN A 35 12.59 -5.07 7.70
CA ASN A 35 13.42 -6.28 7.65
C ASN A 35 13.11 -7.16 6.42
N GLY A 36 12.85 -6.51 5.27
CA GLY A 36 12.49 -7.19 4.01
C GLY A 36 11.03 -7.63 3.86
N LEU A 37 10.17 -7.46 4.88
CA LEU A 37 8.74 -7.80 4.81
C LEU A 37 7.89 -6.60 4.37
N PRO A 38 6.94 -6.74 3.42
CA PRO A 38 6.12 -5.65 2.91
C PRO A 38 4.98 -5.27 3.89
N MET A 39 5.30 -4.43 4.87
CA MET A 39 4.39 -4.10 5.97
C MET A 39 3.31 -3.08 5.60
N ALA A 40 3.59 -2.14 4.69
CA ALA A 40 2.60 -1.14 4.28
C ALA A 40 2.58 -0.87 2.77
N ILE A 41 1.41 -0.54 2.23
CA ILE A 41 1.23 -0.14 0.83
C ILE A 41 0.51 1.20 0.81
N ILE A 42 1.05 2.15 0.06
CA ILE A 42 0.50 3.50 -0.08
C ILE A 42 0.15 3.72 -1.55
N ALA A 43 -1.12 4.04 -1.82
CA ALA A 43 -1.61 4.43 -3.13
C ALA A 43 -1.90 5.94 -3.15
N LEU A 44 -1.28 6.64 -4.10
CA LEU A 44 -1.33 8.09 -4.22
C LEU A 44 -2.05 8.49 -5.50
N LYS A 45 -2.80 9.59 -5.42
CA LYS A 45 -3.46 10.23 -6.55
C LYS A 45 -2.93 11.63 -6.74
N ASN A 46 -2.99 12.10 -7.99
CA ASN A 46 -2.55 13.43 -8.34
C ASN A 46 -3.57 14.45 -7.82
N PRO A 47 -3.20 15.37 -6.91
CA PRO A 47 -4.12 16.38 -6.39
C PRO A 47 -4.62 17.36 -7.47
N ALA A 48 -3.91 17.48 -8.59
CA ALA A 48 -4.30 18.34 -9.70
C ALA A 48 -5.29 17.68 -10.67
N ASP A 49 -5.63 16.40 -10.47
CA ASP A 49 -6.62 15.69 -11.27
C ASP A 49 -7.94 15.58 -10.49
N GLU A 50 -8.95 16.33 -10.90
CA GLU A 50 -10.27 16.36 -10.27
C GLU A 50 -10.97 14.98 -10.26
N ASN A 51 -10.58 14.08 -11.16
CA ASN A 51 -11.10 12.71 -11.20
C ASN A 51 -10.31 11.75 -10.30
N ALA A 52 -9.17 12.16 -9.74
CA ALA A 52 -8.29 11.28 -8.97
C ALA A 52 -8.70 11.20 -7.49
N THR A 53 -9.89 10.66 -7.26
CA THR A 53 -10.51 10.56 -5.93
C THR A 53 -9.86 9.48 -5.04
N ILE A 54 -10.07 9.63 -3.72
CA ILE A 54 -9.75 8.59 -2.71
C ILE A 54 -10.36 7.23 -3.09
N ARG A 55 -11.55 7.22 -3.71
CA ARG A 55 -12.20 5.99 -4.16
C ARG A 55 -11.43 5.29 -5.29
N HIS A 56 -10.80 6.05 -6.20
CA HIS A 56 -9.93 5.44 -7.22
C HIS A 56 -8.66 4.84 -6.62
N ALA A 57 -8.08 5.49 -5.61
CA ALA A 57 -6.94 4.93 -4.86
C ALA A 57 -7.34 3.63 -4.15
N PHE A 58 -8.52 3.62 -3.52
CA PHE A 58 -9.06 2.42 -2.90
C PHE A 58 -9.25 1.28 -3.90
N ASN A 59 -9.94 1.52 -5.02
CA ASN A 59 -10.18 0.51 -6.05
C ASN A 59 -8.87 -0.07 -6.60
N GLN A 60 -7.81 0.74 -6.72
CA GLN A 60 -6.49 0.28 -7.14
C GLN A 60 -5.89 -0.72 -6.14
N LEU A 61 -6.00 -0.48 -4.84
CA LEU A 61 -5.56 -1.44 -3.82
C LEU A 61 -6.34 -2.76 -3.91
N GLN A 62 -7.66 -2.69 -4.13
CA GLN A 62 -8.49 -3.90 -4.32
C GLN A 62 -8.06 -4.73 -5.54
N ILE A 63 -7.69 -4.07 -6.64
CA ILE A 63 -7.13 -4.75 -7.82
C ILE A 63 -5.80 -5.42 -7.48
N TYR A 64 -4.94 -4.74 -6.71
CA TYR A 64 -3.64 -5.31 -6.30
C TYR A 64 -3.81 -6.53 -5.40
N GLU A 65 -4.76 -6.49 -4.46
CA GLU A 65 -5.05 -7.61 -3.58
C GLU A 65 -5.43 -8.87 -4.36
N VAL A 66 -6.20 -8.73 -5.44
CA VAL A 66 -6.56 -9.84 -6.33
C VAL A 66 -5.39 -10.29 -7.21
N ASP A 67 -4.60 -9.34 -7.72
CA ASP A 67 -3.59 -9.65 -8.74
C ASP A 67 -2.25 -10.11 -8.20
N ILE A 68 -1.85 -9.55 -7.05
CA ILE A 68 -0.59 -9.83 -6.37
C ILE A 68 -0.84 -10.12 -4.87
N PRO A 69 -1.68 -11.12 -4.52
CA PRO A 69 -2.08 -11.40 -3.13
C PRO A 69 -0.90 -11.70 -2.20
N GLY A 70 0.24 -12.15 -2.74
CA GLY A 70 1.46 -12.39 -1.96
C GLY A 70 2.02 -11.11 -1.33
N LEU A 71 1.81 -9.95 -1.95
CA LEU A 71 2.22 -8.67 -1.38
C LEU A 71 1.44 -8.31 -0.11
N PHE A 72 0.22 -8.84 0.03
CA PHE A 72 -0.68 -8.52 1.13
C PHE A 72 -0.58 -9.50 2.31
N SER A 73 0.19 -10.60 2.17
CA SER A 73 0.24 -11.67 3.17
C SER A 73 0.81 -11.25 4.54
N TYR A 74 1.65 -10.21 4.57
CA TYR A 74 2.23 -9.63 5.79
C TYR A 74 1.86 -8.15 5.93
N ASN A 75 0.89 -7.68 5.14
CA ASN A 75 0.53 -6.27 5.13
C ASN A 75 -0.29 -5.95 6.38
N GLU A 76 0.17 -4.96 7.13
CA GLU A 76 -0.50 -4.47 8.33
C GLU A 76 -1.21 -3.13 8.07
N LEU A 77 -0.78 -2.38 7.05
CA LEU A 77 -1.29 -1.04 6.78
C LEU A 77 -1.48 -0.75 5.29
N LEU A 78 -2.66 -0.22 4.96
CA LEU A 78 -3.02 0.31 3.66
C LEU A 78 -3.32 1.79 3.80
N VAL A 79 -2.71 2.61 2.94
CA VAL A 79 -2.91 4.06 2.92
C VAL A 79 -3.32 4.50 1.53
N ILE A 80 -4.31 5.39 1.46
CA ILE A 80 -4.75 6.03 0.23
C ILE A 80 -4.74 7.54 0.41
N SER A 81 -4.31 8.30 -0.61
CA SER A 81 -4.36 9.76 -0.56
C SER A 81 -4.60 10.40 -1.93
N SER A 82 -5.36 11.49 -1.95
CA SER A 82 -5.54 12.39 -3.10
C SER A 82 -4.76 13.70 -2.99
N GLY A 83 -3.96 13.88 -1.94
CA GLY A 83 -3.32 15.14 -1.58
C GLY A 83 -4.09 15.88 -0.48
N PRO A 84 -5.29 16.45 -0.75
CA PRO A 84 -6.09 17.10 0.28
C PRO A 84 -6.66 16.15 1.33
N GLU A 85 -6.86 14.88 0.98
CA GLU A 85 -7.40 13.85 1.85
C GLU A 85 -6.46 12.65 1.90
N ALA A 86 -6.40 11.98 3.05
CA ALA A 86 -5.74 10.70 3.23
C ALA A 86 -6.53 9.82 4.17
N ARG A 87 -6.51 8.50 3.93
CA ARG A 87 -7.16 7.50 4.77
C ARG A 87 -6.26 6.29 4.94
N ALA A 88 -6.36 5.63 6.08
CA ALA A 88 -5.57 4.46 6.41
C ALA A 88 -6.44 3.35 7.01
N GLY A 89 -6.07 2.09 6.77
CA GLY A 89 -6.78 0.94 7.28
C GLY A 89 -6.02 -0.37 7.12
N THR A 90 -6.60 -1.47 7.58
CA THR A 90 -6.05 -2.83 7.49
C THR A 90 -6.80 -3.66 6.44
N GLN A 91 -6.13 -4.69 5.93
CA GLN A 91 -6.76 -5.67 5.06
C GLN A 91 -7.96 -6.33 5.78
N GLY A 92 -9.13 -6.34 5.14
CA GLY A 92 -10.38 -6.89 5.70
C GLY A 92 -11.11 -6.02 6.75
N GLY A 93 -10.39 -5.17 7.50
CA GLY A 93 -10.93 -4.45 8.66
C GLY A 93 -11.28 -2.98 8.45
N ALA A 94 -10.50 -2.20 7.70
CA ALA A 94 -10.71 -0.74 7.64
C ALA A 94 -10.75 -0.14 6.23
N VAL A 95 -10.63 -0.96 5.19
CA VAL A 95 -10.93 -0.52 3.81
C VAL A 95 -12.36 -0.82 3.38
N LYS A 96 -13.18 -1.41 4.27
CA LYS A 96 -14.63 -1.60 4.09
C LYS A 96 -15.47 -0.38 4.51
N ALA A 97 -14.86 0.67 5.04
CA ALA A 97 -15.56 1.89 5.49
C ALA A 97 -15.64 2.99 4.42
N PHE A 98 -15.77 2.60 3.13
CA PHE A 98 -15.94 3.49 1.97
C PHE A 98 -17.21 3.19 1.18
#